data_AF-A0A7S2VYV3-F1
#
_entry.id   AF-A0A7S2VYV3-F1
#
_cell.length_a   1.000
_cell.length_b   1.000
_cell.length_c   1.000
_cell.angle_alpha   90.00
_cell.angle_beta   90.00
_cell.angle_gamma   90.00
#
_symmetry.space_group_name_H-M   'P 1'
#
loop_
_entity.id
_entity.type
_entity.pdbx_description
1 polymer ?
#
loop_
_entity_poly.entity_id
_entity_poly.type
_entity_poly.pdbx_seq_one_letter_code
_entity_poly.pdbx_strand_id
1 'polypeptide(L)'
;GGKLSDYFPHRIDLIRIGLPGLIISAPVMFGLFESESKVGYFIGQLQFAMCLSLVNGGMAAFEVELWMADPTLSFTGVAVGHNIASTLFSGTMPLIATGLFYKSSEYVQNDYDLWPRLTPAIYLSLLGCLSLYSISFIIRHPHDVRSGEKLIRNTMEEDRRKKDRRRRRRNQKKKRLDCYWPNKSGFGVDSPSPGSYRPPPTGAVIECK
;
A
#
# COMPACT_ATOMS: atom_id res chain seq x y z
N GLY A 1 -2.73 2.84 -23.84
CA GLY A 1 -2.89 2.68 -22.39
C GLY A 1 -3.48 1.34 -22.01
N GLY A 2 -4.81 1.21 -21.95
CA GLY A 2 -5.53 0.08 -21.33
C GLY A 2 -5.03 -1.32 -21.73
N LYS A 3 -5.14 -1.69 -23.01
CA LYS A 3 -4.68 -3.02 -23.49
C LYS A 3 -3.19 -3.29 -23.23
N LEU A 4 -2.36 -2.26 -23.23
CA LEU A 4 -0.92 -2.37 -22.95
C LEU A 4 -0.67 -2.69 -21.48
N SER A 5 -1.46 -2.12 -20.57
CA SER A 5 -1.40 -2.40 -19.13
C SER A 5 -1.62 -3.88 -18.82
N ASP A 6 -2.51 -4.55 -19.58
CA ASP A 6 -2.82 -5.97 -19.38
C ASP A 6 -1.64 -6.91 -19.66
N TYR A 7 -0.74 -6.54 -20.58
CA TYR A 7 0.44 -7.35 -20.92
C TYR A 7 1.55 -7.31 -19.86
N PHE A 8 1.61 -6.28 -19.01
CA PHE A 8 2.66 -6.15 -18.00
C PHE A 8 2.23 -6.77 -16.67
N PRO A 9 2.92 -7.80 -16.15
CA PRO A 9 2.52 -8.48 -14.92
C PRO A 9 2.55 -7.54 -13.70
N HIS A 10 3.46 -6.56 -13.69
CA HIS A 10 3.49 -5.51 -12.67
C HIS A 10 3.13 -4.17 -13.32
N ARG A 11 1.98 -3.62 -12.93
CA ARG A 11 1.44 -2.35 -13.50
C ARG A 11 2.39 -1.17 -13.28
N ILE A 12 3.19 -1.24 -12.23
CA ILE A 12 4.19 -0.24 -11.87
C ILE A 12 5.35 -0.14 -12.85
N ASP A 13 5.66 -1.22 -13.57
CA ASP A 13 6.74 -1.21 -14.57
C ASP A 13 6.35 -0.29 -15.73
N LEU A 14 5.06 -0.22 -16.08
CA LEU A 14 4.55 0.70 -17.09
C LEU A 14 4.75 2.17 -16.69
N ILE A 15 4.49 2.50 -15.41
CA ILE A 15 4.73 3.84 -14.87
C ILE A 15 6.22 4.14 -14.85
N ARG A 16 7.06 3.18 -14.44
CA ARG A 16 8.52 3.32 -14.40
C ARG A 16 9.17 3.50 -15.76
N ILE A 17 8.58 2.98 -16.83
CA ILE A 17 9.04 3.20 -18.20
C ILE A 17 8.49 4.53 -18.73
N GLY A 18 7.23 4.85 -18.45
CA GLY A 18 6.57 6.06 -18.91
C GLY A 18 7.15 7.34 -18.30
N LEU A 19 7.48 7.34 -16.99
CA LEU A 19 7.89 8.55 -16.28
C LEU A 19 9.26 9.09 -16.73
N PRO A 20 10.33 8.29 -16.88
CA PRO A 20 11.58 8.74 -17.53
C PRO A 20 11.34 9.24 -18.95
N GLY A 21 10.47 8.55 -19.71
CA GLY A 21 10.06 8.99 -21.03
C GLY A 21 9.45 10.39 -21.00
N LEU A 22 8.61 10.69 -20.01
CA LEU A 22 7.98 12.00 -19.83
C LEU A 22 8.99 13.08 -19.39
N ILE A 23 9.93 12.74 -18.50
CA ILE A 23 11.03 13.62 -18.06
C ILE A 23 11.89 14.07 -19.26
N ILE A 24 12.18 13.16 -20.19
CA ILE A 24 12.97 13.44 -21.40
C ILE A 24 12.09 14.10 -22.48
N SER A 25 10.83 13.68 -22.61
CA SER A 25 9.93 14.20 -23.64
C SER A 25 9.59 15.68 -23.43
N ALA A 26 9.56 16.17 -22.19
CA ALA A 26 9.28 17.58 -21.91
C ALA A 26 10.30 18.54 -22.58
N PRO A 27 11.62 18.46 -22.32
CA PRO A 27 12.60 19.34 -22.97
C PRO A 27 12.68 19.10 -24.48
N VAL A 28 12.50 17.86 -24.95
CA VAL A 28 12.45 17.56 -26.40
C VAL A 28 11.27 18.25 -27.07
N MET A 29 10.08 18.21 -26.47
CA MET A 29 8.89 18.88 -27.00
C MET A 29 9.10 20.39 -27.09
N PHE A 30 9.61 21.03 -26.03
CA PHE A 30 9.88 22.47 -26.04
C PHE A 30 10.99 22.84 -27.05
N GLY A 31 12.03 22.01 -27.19
CA GLY A 31 13.06 22.22 -28.21
C GLY A 31 12.51 22.09 -29.65
N LEU A 32 11.60 21.16 -29.89
CA LEU A 32 10.88 21.06 -31.16
C LEU A 32 9.96 22.25 -31.40
N PHE A 33 9.43 22.87 -30.34
CA PHE A 33 8.54 24.01 -30.49
C PHE A 33 9.29 25.28 -30.95
N GLU A 34 10.53 25.45 -30.51
CA GLU A 34 11.43 26.52 -30.96
C GLU A 34 11.83 26.39 -32.44
N SER A 35 11.72 25.19 -33.03
CA SER A 35 12.05 24.99 -34.46
C SER A 35 11.02 25.58 -35.43
N GLU A 36 9.89 26.08 -34.92
CA GLU A 36 8.75 26.62 -35.69
C GLU A 36 8.17 25.66 -36.75
N SER A 37 8.57 24.38 -36.71
CA SER A 37 8.15 23.37 -37.67
C SER A 37 6.81 22.75 -37.27
N LYS A 38 5.84 22.77 -38.19
CA LYS A 38 4.55 22.07 -38.04
C LYS A 38 4.72 20.58 -37.73
N VAL A 39 5.71 19.95 -38.37
CA VAL A 39 6.03 18.54 -38.15
C VAL A 39 6.64 18.34 -36.75
N GLY A 40 7.50 19.27 -36.31
CA GLY A 40 8.06 19.27 -34.96
C GLY A 40 6.97 19.34 -33.89
N TYR A 41 5.99 20.24 -34.04
CA TYR A 41 4.84 20.33 -33.14
C TYR A 41 4.08 19.01 -33.04
N PHE A 42 3.78 18.38 -34.18
CA PHE A 42 3.05 17.12 -34.22
C PHE A 42 3.83 15.97 -33.58
N ILE A 43 5.12 15.82 -33.91
CA ILE A 43 5.97 14.75 -33.34
C ILE A 43 6.16 14.94 -31.83
N GLY A 44 6.41 16.18 -31.39
CA GLY A 44 6.56 16.49 -29.96
C GLY A 44 5.30 16.16 -29.15
N GLN A 45 4.12 16.54 -29.68
CA GLN A 45 2.84 16.21 -29.06
C GLN A 45 2.55 14.70 -29.06
N LEU A 46 2.86 14.00 -30.16
CA LEU A 46 2.66 12.55 -30.27
C LEU A 46 3.55 11.79 -29.28
N GLN A 47 4.83 12.18 -29.17
CA GLN A 47 5.76 11.61 -28.22
C GLN A 47 5.28 11.84 -26.78
N PHE A 48 4.92 13.08 -26.45
CA PHE A 48 4.41 13.42 -25.12
C PHE A 48 3.13 12.65 -24.78
N ALA A 49 2.18 12.57 -25.72
CA ALA A 49 0.94 11.82 -25.55
C ALA A 49 1.19 10.32 -25.36
N MET A 50 2.16 9.73 -26.07
CA MET A 50 2.53 8.34 -25.90
C MET A 50 3.06 8.08 -24.48
N CYS A 51 4.02 8.89 -24.01
CA CYS A 51 4.56 8.79 -22.65
C CYS A 51 3.47 9.01 -21.59
N LEU A 52 2.62 10.02 -21.77
CA LEU A 52 1.50 10.31 -20.87
C LEU A 52 0.49 9.15 -20.83
N SER A 53 0.23 8.49 -21.96
CA SER A 53 -0.69 7.34 -22.03
C SER A 53 -0.17 6.12 -21.26
N LEU A 54 1.14 5.94 -21.17
CA LEU A 54 1.78 4.87 -20.39
C LEU A 54 1.64 5.16 -18.89
N VAL A 55 1.92 6.41 -18.49
CA VAL A 55 1.79 6.85 -17.09
C VAL A 55 0.33 6.78 -16.63
N ASN A 56 -0.60 7.45 -17.33
CA ASN A 56 -2.01 7.50 -16.94
C ASN A 56 -2.68 6.11 -17.00
N GLY A 57 -2.31 5.30 -17.99
CA GLY A 57 -2.84 3.93 -18.12
C GLY A 57 -2.39 3.01 -16.98
N GLY A 58 -1.13 3.14 -16.53
CA GLY A 58 -0.63 2.40 -15.37
C GLY A 58 -1.15 2.95 -14.04
N MET A 59 -1.32 4.27 -13.94
CA MET A 59 -1.71 4.96 -12.71
C MET A 59 -3.10 4.54 -12.22
N ALA A 60 -4.09 4.43 -13.12
CA ALA A 60 -5.44 4.00 -12.73
C ALA A 60 -5.44 2.59 -12.12
N ALA A 61 -4.65 1.66 -12.68
CA ALA A 61 -4.54 0.30 -12.14
C ALA A 61 -3.73 0.26 -10.84
N PHE A 62 -2.63 1.04 -10.78
CA PHE A 62 -1.79 1.16 -9.60
C PHE A 62 -2.54 1.76 -8.40
N GLU A 63 -3.42 2.74 -8.65
CA GLU A 63 -4.22 3.37 -7.61
C GLU A 63 -5.16 2.35 -6.95
N VAL A 64 -5.84 1.52 -7.73
CA VAL A 64 -6.66 0.43 -7.19
C VAL A 64 -5.82 -0.56 -6.36
N GLU A 65 -4.64 -0.94 -6.84
CA GLU A 65 -3.74 -1.84 -6.13
C GLU A 65 -3.26 -1.26 -4.79
N LEU A 66 -2.90 0.04 -4.77
CA LEU A 66 -2.45 0.74 -3.57
C LEU A 66 -3.55 0.78 -2.49
N TRP A 67 -4.78 1.07 -2.90
CA TRP A 67 -5.91 1.22 -1.98
C TRP A 67 -6.59 -0.10 -1.61
N MET A 68 -6.36 -1.18 -2.35
CA MET A 68 -6.81 -2.53 -1.96
C MET A 68 -6.04 -3.10 -0.76
N ALA A 69 -4.97 -2.44 -0.31
CA ALA A 69 -4.29 -2.80 0.94
C ALA A 69 -5.20 -2.70 2.17
N ASP A 70 -6.17 -1.78 2.18
CA ASP A 70 -7.15 -1.60 3.26
C ASP A 70 -8.59 -1.54 2.70
N PRO A 71 -9.37 -2.65 2.80
CA PRO A 71 -10.67 -2.77 2.13
C PRO A 71 -11.75 -1.84 2.69
N THR A 72 -11.56 -1.27 3.88
CA THR A 72 -12.54 -0.40 4.55
C THR A 72 -12.50 1.05 4.06
N LEU A 73 -11.38 1.50 3.46
CA LEU A 73 -11.14 2.89 3.06
C LEU A 73 -10.81 3.06 1.58
N SER A 74 -10.80 1.96 0.82
CA SER A 74 -10.32 1.93 -0.57
C SER A 74 -11.01 2.96 -1.48
N PHE A 75 -12.35 2.95 -1.59
CA PHE A 75 -13.06 3.78 -2.55
C PHE A 75 -13.04 5.28 -2.21
N THR A 76 -13.14 5.63 -0.94
CA THR A 76 -13.09 7.02 -0.49
C THR A 76 -11.68 7.59 -0.58
N GLY A 77 -10.66 6.79 -0.27
CA GLY A 77 -9.26 7.18 -0.39
C GLY A 77 -8.86 7.53 -1.82
N VAL A 78 -9.19 6.66 -2.78
CA VAL A 78 -9.00 6.90 -4.23
C VAL A 78 -9.68 8.21 -4.65
N ALA A 79 -10.97 8.34 -4.38
CA ALA A 79 -11.75 9.49 -4.85
C ALA A 79 -11.27 10.81 -4.25
N VAL A 80 -10.97 10.83 -2.94
CA VAL A 80 -10.51 12.05 -2.26
C VAL A 80 -9.08 12.39 -2.69
N GLY A 81 -8.18 11.40 -2.71
CA GLY A 81 -6.78 11.59 -3.09
C GLY A 81 -6.64 12.10 -4.52
N HIS A 82 -7.32 11.46 -5.47
CA HIS A 82 -7.29 11.86 -6.88
C HIS A 82 -7.86 13.26 -7.09
N ASN A 83 -9.02 13.58 -6.50
CA ASN A 83 -9.65 14.88 -6.68
C ASN A 83 -8.84 16.03 -6.02
N ILE A 84 -8.29 15.82 -4.83
CA ILE A 84 -7.44 16.82 -4.16
C ILE A 84 -6.18 17.07 -5.00
N ALA A 85 -5.48 16.01 -5.41
CA ALA A 85 -4.28 16.14 -6.22
C ALA A 85 -4.58 16.80 -7.57
N SER A 86 -5.64 16.37 -8.26
CA SER A 86 -6.07 16.95 -9.53
C SER A 86 -6.43 18.43 -9.38
N THR A 87 -7.20 18.80 -8.35
CA THR A 87 -7.60 20.20 -8.12
C THR A 87 -6.40 21.09 -7.81
N LEU A 88 -5.52 20.66 -6.90
CA LEU A 88 -4.35 21.43 -6.51
C LEU A 88 -3.35 21.56 -7.66
N PHE A 89 -2.93 20.45 -8.26
CA PHE A 89 -1.88 20.48 -9.26
C PHE A 89 -2.38 20.93 -10.64
N SER A 90 -3.56 20.49 -11.08
CA SER A 90 -4.10 20.95 -12.38
C SER A 90 -4.50 22.43 -12.34
N GLY A 91 -4.95 22.95 -11.18
CA GLY A 91 -5.32 24.35 -11.04
C GLY A 91 -4.11 25.28 -10.93
N THR A 92 -3.05 24.86 -10.23
CA THR A 92 -1.86 25.70 -10.00
C THR A 92 -0.84 25.63 -11.14
N MET A 93 -0.79 24.52 -11.89
CA MET A 93 0.20 24.32 -12.94
C MET A 93 0.16 25.40 -14.06
N PRO A 94 -0.99 25.86 -14.57
CA PRO A 94 -1.04 26.97 -15.54
C PRO A 94 -0.51 28.30 -14.97
N LEU A 95 -0.78 28.59 -13.69
CA LEU A 95 -0.29 29.81 -13.03
C LEU A 95 1.24 29.78 -12.90
N ILE A 96 1.78 28.64 -12.47
CA ILE A 96 3.23 28.45 -12.35
C ILE A 96 3.90 28.51 -13.73
N ALA A 97 3.35 27.81 -14.72
CA ALA A 97 3.87 27.82 -16.09
C ALA A 97 3.89 29.24 -16.69
N THR A 98 2.80 29.99 -16.50
CA THR A 98 2.71 31.38 -16.97
C THR A 98 3.69 32.30 -16.23
N GLY A 99 3.81 32.14 -14.91
CA GLY A 99 4.78 32.88 -14.10
C GLY A 99 6.22 32.61 -14.52
N LEU A 100 6.57 31.34 -14.76
CA LEU A 100 7.88 30.94 -15.28
C LEU A 100 8.13 31.50 -16.68
N PHE A 101 7.12 31.50 -17.55
CA PHE A 101 7.24 32.06 -18.90
C PHE A 101 7.58 33.56 -18.85
N TYR A 102 6.81 34.36 -18.11
CA TYR A 102 7.09 35.80 -17.97
C TYR A 102 8.44 36.07 -17.32
N LYS A 103 8.78 35.31 -16.27
CA LYS A 103 10.10 35.43 -15.64
C LYS A 103 11.23 35.05 -16.59
N SER A 104 11.06 33.99 -17.37
CA SER A 104 12.08 33.57 -18.34
C SER A 104 12.30 34.62 -19.42
N SER A 105 11.23 35.28 -19.89
CA SER A 105 11.31 36.35 -20.88
C SER A 105 12.09 37.58 -20.39
N GLU A 106 12.14 37.84 -19.08
CA GLU A 106 12.93 38.93 -18.49
C GLU A 106 14.44 38.64 -18.55
N TYR A 107 14.83 37.37 -18.55
CA TYR A 107 16.23 36.93 -18.60
C TYR A 107 16.77 36.70 -20.00
N VAL A 108 15.91 36.69 -21.03
CA VAL A 108 16.34 36.59 -22.44
C VAL A 108 16.97 37.92 -22.83
N GLN A 109 18.30 37.96 -22.90
CA GLN A 109 19.04 39.14 -23.36
C GLN A 109 19.36 39.05 -24.85
N ASN A 110 19.56 37.84 -25.38
CA ASN A 110 19.80 37.58 -26.79
C ASN A 110 18.81 36.55 -27.35
N ASP A 111 18.47 36.66 -28.63
CA ASP A 111 17.56 35.71 -29.31
C ASP A 111 18.08 34.26 -29.33
N TYR A 112 19.38 34.06 -29.12
CA TYR A 112 20.02 32.74 -29.09
C TYR A 112 20.03 32.09 -27.69
N ASP A 113 19.48 32.75 -26.66
CA ASP A 113 19.41 32.20 -25.31
C ASP A 113 18.31 31.13 -25.22
N LEU A 114 18.69 29.88 -25.51
CA LEU A 114 17.80 28.72 -25.47
C LEU A 114 17.39 28.34 -24.03
N TRP A 115 18.29 28.52 -23.07
CA TRP A 115 18.11 28.04 -21.70
C TRP A 115 16.92 28.67 -20.96
N PRO A 116 16.70 30.01 -20.99
CA PRO A 116 15.52 30.61 -20.39
C PRO A 116 14.22 30.06 -21.00
N ARG A 117 14.17 29.87 -22.32
CA ARG A 117 12.98 29.34 -23.01
C ARG A 117 12.64 27.89 -22.62
N LEU A 118 13.65 27.11 -22.23
CA LEU A 118 13.49 25.74 -21.71
C LEU A 118 13.11 25.66 -20.23
N THR A 119 13.09 26.77 -19.48
CA THR A 119 12.74 26.78 -18.05
C THR A 119 11.43 26.05 -17.70
N PRO A 120 10.29 26.27 -18.39
CA PRO A 120 9.07 25.52 -18.12
C PRO A 120 9.22 24.01 -18.37
N ALA A 121 10.03 23.61 -19.35
CA ALA A 121 10.31 22.21 -19.62
C ALA A 121 11.13 21.57 -18.50
N ILE A 122 12.17 22.26 -18.02
CA ILE A 122 13.00 21.82 -16.89
C ILE A 122 12.17 21.68 -15.62
N TYR A 123 11.25 22.62 -15.37
CA TYR A 123 10.32 22.54 -14.25
C TYR A 123 9.45 21.27 -14.30
N LEU A 124 8.89 20.94 -15.47
CA LEU A 124 8.13 19.70 -15.66
C LEU A 124 8.99 18.45 -15.48
N SER A 125 10.22 18.45 -15.99
CA SER A 125 11.18 17.35 -15.78
C SER A 125 11.52 17.17 -14.29
N LEU A 126 11.71 18.26 -13.54
CA LEU A 126 11.96 18.22 -12.09
C LEU A 126 10.75 17.66 -11.32
N LEU A 127 9.53 18.07 -11.68
CA LEU A 127 8.32 17.48 -11.11
C LEU A 127 8.22 15.98 -11.43
N GLY A 128 8.58 15.58 -12.65
CA GLY A 128 8.68 14.18 -13.04
C GLY A 128 9.68 13.41 -12.18
N CYS A 129 10.87 13.96 -11.94
CA CYS A 129 11.88 13.38 -11.05
C CYS A 129 11.39 13.25 -9.61
N LEU A 130 10.73 14.28 -9.08
CA LEU A 130 10.15 14.27 -7.73
C LEU A 130 9.06 13.19 -7.61
N SER A 131 8.21 13.07 -8.64
CA SER A 131 7.20 12.00 -8.71
C SER A 131 7.85 10.62 -8.74
N LEU A 132 8.92 10.42 -9.52
CA LEU A 132 9.69 9.17 -9.57
C LEU A 132 10.29 8.82 -8.20
N TYR A 133 10.81 9.83 -7.50
CA TYR A 133 11.34 9.70 -6.15
C TYR A 133 10.25 9.27 -5.16
N SER A 134 9.09 9.94 -5.15
CA SER A 134 7.95 9.58 -4.29
C SER A 134 7.45 8.16 -4.57
N ILE A 135 7.29 7.78 -5.83
CA ILE A 135 6.90 6.43 -6.23
C ILE A 135 7.94 5.41 -5.73
N SER A 136 9.24 5.72 -5.83
CA SER A 136 10.30 4.80 -5.40
C SER A 136 10.25 4.45 -3.91
N PHE A 137 9.78 5.36 -3.03
CA PHE A 137 9.57 5.04 -1.62
C PHE A 137 8.37 4.11 -1.40
N ILE A 138 7.28 4.34 -2.13
CA ILE A 138 6.07 3.52 -2.00
C ILE A 138 6.36 2.06 -2.38
N ILE A 139 7.24 1.85 -3.38
CA ILE A 139 7.57 0.51 -3.90
C ILE A 139 8.37 -0.36 -2.92
N ARG A 140 8.91 0.21 -1.83
CA ARG A 140 9.53 -0.63 -0.80
C ARG A 140 8.52 -1.36 0.09
N HIS A 141 7.23 -0.99 0.07
CA HIS A 141 6.20 -1.57 0.94
C HIS A 141 5.13 -2.54 0.33
N PRO A 142 4.94 -2.73 -0.99
CA PRO A 142 3.84 -3.53 -1.51
C PRO A 142 4.03 -5.04 -1.31
N HIS A 143 5.28 -5.53 -1.31
CA HIS A 143 5.57 -6.93 -0.99
C HIS A 143 5.37 -7.27 0.49
N ASP A 144 5.39 -6.26 1.36
CA ASP A 144 5.19 -6.45 2.80
C ASP A 144 3.69 -6.59 3.12
N VAL A 145 2.80 -5.99 2.34
CA VAL A 145 1.33 -6.13 2.51
C VAL A 145 0.84 -7.53 2.11
N ARG A 146 1.34 -8.07 0.99
CA ARG A 146 1.02 -9.46 0.59
C ARG A 146 1.65 -10.52 1.51
N SER A 147 2.79 -10.17 2.12
CA SER A 147 3.38 -10.97 3.20
C SER A 147 2.60 -10.80 4.50
N GLY A 148 2.02 -9.62 4.74
CA GLY A 148 1.19 -9.28 5.88
C GLY A 148 -0.04 -10.17 5.98
N GLU A 149 -0.72 -10.46 4.88
CA GLU A 149 -1.88 -11.37 4.93
C GLU A 149 -1.48 -12.80 5.31
N LYS A 150 -0.37 -13.31 4.75
CA LYS A 150 0.19 -14.62 5.16
C LYS A 150 0.66 -14.58 6.60
N LEU A 151 1.27 -13.48 7.04
CA LEU A 151 1.73 -13.29 8.40
C LEU A 151 0.54 -13.29 9.36
N ILE A 152 -0.46 -12.44 9.15
CA ILE A 152 -1.71 -12.35 9.92
C ILE A 152 -2.41 -13.71 9.97
N ARG A 153 -2.50 -14.41 8.83
CA ARG A 153 -3.09 -15.76 8.78
C ARG A 153 -2.28 -16.75 9.61
N ASN A 154 -0.95 -16.73 9.52
CA ASN A 154 -0.07 -17.57 10.33
C ASN A 154 -0.21 -17.24 11.83
N THR A 155 -0.26 -15.96 12.21
CA THR A 155 -0.47 -15.54 13.60
C THR A 155 -1.83 -15.97 14.13
N MET A 156 -2.90 -15.83 13.32
CA MET A 156 -4.24 -16.30 13.67
C MET A 156 -4.29 -17.83 13.82
N GLU A 157 -3.65 -18.58 12.92
CA GLU A 157 -3.56 -20.04 13.01
C GLU A 157 -2.77 -20.48 14.25
N GLU A 158 -1.67 -19.80 14.57
CA GLU A 158 -0.92 -20.06 15.80
C GLU A 158 -1.72 -19.77 17.07
N ASP A 159 -2.45 -18.67 17.11
CA ASP A 159 -3.31 -18.33 18.25
C ASP A 159 -4.47 -19.30 18.41
N ARG A 160 -5.06 -19.77 17.30
CA ARG A 160 -6.08 -20.82 17.31
C ARG A 160 -5.50 -22.13 17.86
N ARG A 161 -4.30 -22.52 17.42
CA ARG A 161 -3.57 -23.70 17.94
C ARG A 161 -3.24 -23.55 19.43
N LYS A 162 -2.83 -22.36 19.90
CA LYS A 162 -2.56 -22.08 21.33
C LYS A 162 -3.83 -22.18 22.17
N LYS A 163 -4.96 -21.63 21.70
CA LYS A 163 -6.27 -21.74 22.37
C LYS A 163 -6.74 -23.19 22.47
N ASP A 164 -6.60 -23.97 21.40
CA ASP A 164 -6.97 -25.39 21.41
C ASP A 164 -6.11 -26.22 22.37
N ARG A 165 -4.80 -25.98 22.43
CA ARG A 165 -3.91 -26.61 23.42
C ARG A 165 -4.32 -26.28 24.85
N ARG A 166 -4.68 -25.02 25.14
CA ARG A 166 -5.20 -24.60 26.46
C ARG A 166 -6.51 -25.30 26.80
N ARG A 167 -7.44 -25.44 25.84
CA ARG A 167 -8.71 -26.14 26.03
C ARG A 167 -8.51 -27.63 26.32
N ARG A 168 -7.60 -28.31 25.59
CA ARG A 168 -7.25 -29.73 25.83
C ARG A 168 -6.66 -29.94 27.23
N ARG A 169 -5.75 -29.08 27.68
CA ARG A 169 -5.19 -29.14 29.05
C ARG A 169 -6.26 -28.95 30.13
N ARG A 170 -7.21 -28.02 29.94
CA ARG A 170 -8.34 -27.84 30.86
C ARG A 170 -9.24 -29.09 30.92
N ASN A 171 -9.57 -29.66 29.76
CA ASN A 171 -10.38 -30.87 29.69
C ASN A 171 -9.70 -32.09 30.33
N GLN A 172 -8.38 -32.26 30.13
CA GLN A 172 -7.63 -33.33 30.80
C GLN A 172 -7.57 -33.14 32.32
N LYS A 173 -7.35 -31.92 32.80
CA LYS A 173 -7.42 -31.62 34.24
C LYS A 173 -8.80 -31.94 34.81
N LYS A 174 -9.88 -31.56 34.11
CA LYS A 174 -11.25 -31.89 34.51
C LYS A 174 -11.46 -33.39 34.60
N LYS A 175 -11.08 -34.17 33.56
CA LYS A 175 -11.15 -35.64 33.59
C LYS A 175 -10.35 -36.26 34.75
N ARG A 176 -9.16 -35.74 35.05
CA ARG A 176 -8.37 -36.21 36.21
C ARG A 176 -9.07 -35.93 37.53
N LEU A 177 -9.69 -34.76 37.68
CA LEU A 177 -10.49 -34.43 38.86
C LEU A 177 -11.73 -35.32 38.97
N ASP A 178 -12.42 -35.58 37.85
CA ASP A 178 -13.58 -36.46 37.79
C ASP A 178 -13.21 -37.92 38.16
N CYS A 179 -12.01 -38.40 37.81
CA CYS A 179 -11.48 -39.70 38.25
C CYS A 179 -11.15 -39.75 39.75
N TYR A 180 -10.69 -38.64 40.34
CA TYR A 180 -10.38 -38.56 41.77
C TYR A 180 -11.62 -38.38 42.63
N TRP A 181 -12.68 -37.81 42.07
CA TRP A 181 -13.96 -37.60 42.73
C TRP A 181 -15.07 -38.31 41.95
N PRO A 182 -15.03 -39.65 41.83
CA PRO A 182 -16.07 -40.40 41.14
C PRO A 182 -17.39 -40.05 41.81
N ASN A 183 -18.28 -39.53 40.97
CA ASN A 183 -19.56 -38.95 41.30
C ASN A 183 -20.22 -39.63 42.51
N LYS A 184 -20.21 -38.95 43.68
CA LYS A 184 -20.96 -39.34 44.89
C LYS A 184 -22.47 -39.14 44.71
N SER A 185 -22.98 -39.16 43.47
CA SER A 185 -24.40 -38.95 43.15
C SER A 185 -25.27 -40.20 43.35
N GLY A 186 -24.72 -41.29 43.91
CA GLY A 186 -25.44 -42.55 44.12
C GLY A 186 -25.72 -42.91 45.58
N PHE A 187 -25.27 -42.13 46.55
CA PHE A 187 -25.51 -42.43 47.96
C PHE A 187 -26.45 -41.36 48.54
N GLY A 188 -27.74 -41.71 48.58
CA GLY A 188 -28.67 -41.09 49.53
C GLY A 188 -28.11 -41.34 50.93
N VAL A 189 -27.49 -40.33 51.51
CA VAL A 189 -27.03 -40.35 52.90
C VAL A 189 -27.51 -39.05 53.51
N ASP A 190 -28.34 -39.24 54.52
CA ASP A 190 -28.88 -38.22 55.39
C ASP A 190 -27.80 -37.23 55.84
N SER A 191 -28.12 -35.95 55.78
CA SER A 191 -27.28 -34.84 56.21
C SER A 191 -26.72 -35.08 57.61
N PRO A 192 -25.39 -35.27 57.80
CA PRO A 192 -24.82 -35.37 59.12
C PRO A 192 -24.78 -33.98 59.76
N SER A 193 -25.22 -33.93 61.01
CA SER A 193 -25.26 -32.74 61.85
C SER A 193 -23.86 -32.10 61.97
N PRO A 194 -23.79 -30.75 62.07
CA PRO A 194 -22.53 -30.01 62.08
C PRO A 194 -21.81 -30.22 63.41
N GLY A 195 -20.84 -31.13 63.47
CA GLY A 195 -20.04 -31.30 64.69
C GLY A 195 -19.15 -32.52 64.71
N SER A 196 -18.11 -32.56 63.87
CA SER A 196 -16.86 -33.33 64.12
C SER A 196 -16.05 -33.37 62.83
N TYR A 197 -15.11 -32.44 62.66
CA TYR A 197 -14.10 -32.52 61.62
C TYR A 197 -12.80 -32.98 62.26
N ARG A 198 -12.39 -34.24 62.04
CA ARG A 198 -11.02 -34.68 62.31
C ARG A 198 -10.24 -34.67 60.99
N PRO A 199 -9.11 -33.95 60.90
CA PRO A 199 -8.27 -34.00 59.72
C PRO A 199 -7.68 -35.41 59.52
N PRO A 200 -7.53 -35.88 58.27
CA PRO A 200 -6.93 -37.18 58.01
C PRO A 200 -5.42 -37.14 58.31
N PRO A 201 -4.84 -38.26 58.78
CA PRO A 201 -3.42 -38.35 59.09
C PRO A 201 -2.58 -38.24 57.82
N THR A 202 -1.66 -37.28 57.83
CA THR A 202 -0.57 -37.12 56.85
C THR A 202 0.32 -38.35 56.86
N GLY A 203 0.18 -39.25 55.89
CA GLY A 203 1.09 -40.41 55.79
C GLY A 203 0.77 -41.53 54.80
N ALA A 204 -0.33 -41.50 54.04
CA ALA A 204 -0.63 -42.57 53.09
C ALA A 204 0.10 -42.36 51.74
N VAL A 205 1.18 -43.10 51.55
CA VAL A 205 1.87 -43.27 50.26
C VAL A 205 0.99 -44.17 49.38
N ILE A 206 0.38 -43.60 48.34
CA ILE A 206 -0.41 -44.35 47.35
C ILE A 206 0.56 -44.91 46.32
N GLU A 207 0.78 -46.22 46.38
CA GLU A 207 1.57 -46.97 45.39
C GLU A 207 0.65 -47.32 44.21
N CYS A 208 0.78 -46.60 43.08
CA CYS A 208 0.07 -46.91 41.84
C CYS A 208 0.82 -47.99 41.07
N LYS A 209 0.20 -49.17 40.91
CA LYS A 209 0.54 -50.14 39.87
C LYS A 209 -0.10 -49.76 38.54
#